data_AF-A0A382K4S2-F1
#
_entry.id   AF-A0A382K4S2-F1
#
_cell.length_a   1.000
_cell.length_b   1.000
_cell.length_c   1.000
_cell.angle_alpha   90.00
_cell.angle_beta   90.00
_cell.angle_gamma   90.00
#
_symmetry.space_group_name_H-M   'P 1'
#
loop_
_entity.id
_entity.type
_entity.pdbx_description
1 polymer ?
#
loop_
_entity_poly.entity_id
_entity_poly.type
_entity_poly.pdbx_seq_one_letter_code
_entity_poly.pdbx_strand_id
1 'polypeptide(L)' 'MSRPDIDFCALAQGMGLEVMRATAAEEFNDQFAYCMANKGPHLIEAII' A
#
# COMPACT_ATOMS: atom_id res chain seq x y z
N MET A 1 -2.98 -18.36 -18.52
CA MET A 1 -3.89 -17.20 -18.37
C MET A 1 -3.26 -16.25 -17.40
N SER A 2 -2.87 -15.07 -17.88
CA SER A 2 -2.21 -14.02 -17.10
C SER A 2 -3.16 -13.51 -16.03
N ARG A 3 -2.72 -13.39 -14.78
CA ARG A 3 -3.46 -12.62 -13.78
C ARG A 3 -3.42 -11.15 -14.23
N PRO A 4 -4.56 -10.46 -14.34
CA PRO A 4 -4.56 -9.03 -14.62
C PRO A 4 -3.83 -8.33 -13.49
N ASP A 5 -3.04 -7.31 -13.86
CA ASP A 5 -2.39 -6.44 -12.90
C ASP A 5 -3.49 -5.62 -12.21
N ILE A 6 -3.68 -5.84 -10.91
CA ILE A 6 -4.71 -5.17 -10.13
C ILE A 6 -4.03 -3.98 -9.47
N ASP A 7 -4.49 -2.78 -9.81
CA ASP A 7 -4.09 -1.58 -9.09
C ASP A 7 -4.84 -1.50 -7.77
N PHE A 8 -4.28 -2.14 -6.73
CA PHE A 8 -4.88 -2.13 -5.39
C PHE A 8 -4.90 -0.74 -4.79
N CYS A 9 -3.96 0.12 -5.18
CA CYS A 9 -3.93 1.50 -4.74
C CYS A 9 -5.17 2.27 -5.24
N ALA A 10 -5.48 2.17 -6.53
CA ALA A 10 -6.65 2.81 -7.12
C ALA A 10 -7.96 2.31 -6.50
N LEU A 11 -8.05 1.01 -6.20
CA LEU A 11 -9.22 0.44 -5.52
C LEU A 11 -9.39 1.00 -4.10
N ALA A 12 -8.30 1.02 -3.34
CA ALA A 12 -8.31 1.43 -1.93
C ALA A 12 -8.57 2.93 -1.73
N GLN A 13 -8.07 3.76 -2.66
CA GLN A 13 -8.25 5.20 -2.60
C GLN A 13 -9.74 5.60 -2.70
N GLY A 14 -10.51 4.90 -3.54
CA GLY A 14 -11.97 5.10 -3.64
C GLY A 14 -12.75 4.70 -2.38
N MET A 15 -12.13 3.92 -1.48
CA MET A 15 -12.70 3.47 -0.22
C MET A 15 -12.31 4.39 0.96
N GLY A 16 -11.54 5.45 0.72
CA GLY A 16 -11.09 6.38 1.75
C GLY A 16 -9.92 5.89 2.59
N LEU A 17 -9.16 4.89 2.10
CA LEU A 17 -7.94 4.41 2.74
C LEU A 17 -6.79 5.39 2.48
N GLU A 18 -5.86 5.47 3.43
CA GLU A 18 -4.54 6.05 3.17
C GLU A 18 -3.68 4.98 2.48
N VAL A 19 -3.21 5.30 1.27
CA VAL A 19 -2.64 4.32 0.34
C VAL A 19 -1.20 4.69 0.02
N MET A 20 -0.32 3.69 0.04
CA MET A 20 1.10 3.81 -0.26
C MET A 20 1.52 2.66 -1.18
N ARG A 21 2.55 2.89 -2.01
CA ARG A 21 3.21 1.86 -2.82
C ARG A 21 4.69 1.80 -2.44
N ALA A 22 5.20 0.60 -2.22
CA ALA A 22 6.60 0.32 -1.98
C ALA A 22 7.15 -0.53 -3.12
N THR A 23 8.23 -0.06 -3.74
CA THR A 23 8.96 -0.76 -4.81
C THR A 23 10.30 -1.33 -4.33
N ALA A 24 10.65 -1.06 -3.08
CA ALA A 24 11.79 -1.62 -2.37
C ALA A 24 11.42 -2.00 -0.92
N ALA A 25 12.23 -2.86 -0.31
CA ALA A 25 12.02 -3.32 1.06
C ALA A 25 12.18 -2.18 2.09
N GLU A 26 13.11 -1.26 1.83
CA GLU A 26 13.35 -0.07 2.66
C GLU A 26 12.11 0.83 2.69
N GLU A 27 11.52 1.10 1.51
CA GLU A 27 10.30 1.91 1.38
C GLU A 27 9.13 1.26 2.14
N PHE A 28 9.00 -0.07 2.06
CA PHE A 28 7.98 -0.80 2.80
C PHE A 28 8.16 -0.64 4.32
N ASN A 29 9.39 -0.77 4.82
CA ASN A 29 9.68 -0.65 6.25
C ASN A 29 9.35 0.75 6.78
N ASP A 30 9.71 1.80 6.04
CA ASP A 30 9.42 3.18 6.42
C ASP A 30 7.91 3.46 6.44
N GLN A 31 7.20 3.01 5.40
CA GLN A 31 5.74 3.14 5.31
C GLN A 31 5.05 2.33 6.41
N PHE A 32 5.52 1.13 6.70
CA PHE A 32 4.98 0.30 7.77
C PHE A 32 5.16 0.96 9.14
N ALA A 33 6.34 1.52 9.42
CA ALA A 33 6.60 2.25 10.66
C ALA A 33 5.65 3.46 10.82
N TYR A 34 5.43 4.20 9.73
CA TYR A 34 4.45 5.29 9.70
C TYR A 34 3.03 4.79 10.00
N CYS A 35 2.57 3.72 9.36
CA CYS A 35 1.23 3.16 9.56
C CYS A 35 1.01 2.65 10.98
N MET A 36 2.05 2.15 11.65
CA MET A 36 1.96 1.73 13.06
C MET A 36 1.89 2.92 14.01
N ALA A 37 2.48 4.07 13.65
CA ALA A 37 2.46 5.28 14.45
C ALA A 37 1.17 6.11 14.28
N ASN A 38 0.49 5.98 13.14
CA ASN A 38 -0.70 6.76 12.79
C ASN A 38 -1.97 5.91 12.92
N LYS A 39 -3.05 6.50 13.42
CA LYS A 39 -4.34 5.80 13.55
C LYS A 39 -5.10 5.85 12.24
N GLY A 40 -5.65 4.71 11.84
CA GLY A 40 -6.53 4.63 10.68
C GLY A 40 -6.24 3.37 9.88
N PRO A 41 -7.10 3.05 8.92
CA PRO A 41 -6.85 1.97 7.99
C PRO A 41 -5.88 2.45 6.89
N HIS A 42 -4.78 1.73 6.73
CA HIS A 42 -3.75 2.00 5.73
C HIS A 42 -3.60 0.81 4.80
N LEU A 43 -3.26 1.07 3.53
CA LEU A 43 -2.88 0.05 2.58
C LEU A 43 -1.48 0.35 2.04
N ILE A 44 -0.58 -0.64 2.12
CA ILE A 44 0.73 -0.61 1.48
C ILE A 44 0.74 -1.70 0.40
N GLU A 45 0.88 -1.30 -0.86
CA GLU A 45 1.11 -2.21 -1.98
C GLU A 45 2.62 -2.43 -2.16
N ALA A 46 3.10 -3.62 -1.80
CA ALA A 46 4.50 -4.01 -1.97
C ALA A 46 4.69 -4.69 -3.34
N ILE A 47 5.50 -4.08 -4.20
CA ILE A 47 5.95 -4.65 -5.46
C ILE A 47 7.26 -5.39 -5.20
N ILE A 48 7.26 -6.71 -5.40
CA ILE A 48 8.36 -7.64 -5.05
C ILE A 48 8.95 -8.25 -6.32
#